data_AF-A0A8H6YJS6-F1
#
_entry.id   AF-A0A8H6YJS6-F1
#
_cell.length_a   1.000
_cell.length_b   1.000
_cell.length_c   1.000
_cell.angle_alpha   90.00
_cell.angle_beta   90.00
_cell.angle_gamma   90.00
#
_symmetry.space_group_name_H-M   'P 1'
#
loop_
_entity.id
_entity.type
_entity.pdbx_description
1 polymer ?
#
loop_
_entity_poly.entity_id
_entity_poly.type
_entity_poly.pdbx_seq_one_letter_code
_entity_poly.pdbx_strand_id
1 'polypeptide(L)'
;MRNPLPNFGPIDSPPRDGRLSVLFLPSMEDALPKVAHQESTWDQQTPDPPVPFSESTTLEPEDPFSAQFLDESLSPARVMYLKIVVAGVTVLGLVVFGVCAIYWGSIWRTPHHTVAGWIVDFDGGFVGENVVASLLGTNQGLTGIAWEVVSETQFPQGLSQVRNAIIEERAWIVVAISAGASSNLTVALSEIDKSYNPSLAITFLASEARSEVEYRNIIIPLVSSQLDKISRAFALEFAPIISQTFNTTELLSKAPQTVTEPISYTIDNVRPFDVPVASAVTFAGLIYLLILSFFMLLVSNGARLASGLEQRLTLGSLIRVRLLTCFMGYFFVTLFYTLLSRAFQLPFNNRFGGAGFLLFWMLNWVGMLACGLVLEALTTIVTVRFIPLFLIFWIISNMSVSGYPLEVLPHLYRYGYVYPFYNISRGGANYYLWYQERMYVRPFIIHSAYIRTTTAVD
;
A
#
# COMPACT_ATOMS: atom_id res chain seq x y z
N MET A 1 26.44 -21.52 34.61
CA MET A 1 26.19 -22.95 34.34
C MET A 1 26.11 -23.13 32.83
N ARG A 2 27.22 -23.56 32.22
CA ARG A 2 27.34 -23.94 30.80
C ARG A 2 27.54 -25.45 30.79
N ASN A 3 26.75 -26.20 30.01
CA ASN A 3 27.08 -27.59 29.70
C ASN A 3 27.84 -27.67 28.36
N PRO A 4 28.86 -28.55 28.23
CA PRO A 4 29.75 -28.60 27.08
C PRO A 4 29.26 -29.60 26.01
N LEU A 5 29.66 -29.35 24.76
CA LEU A 5 29.49 -30.27 23.63
C LEU A 5 30.51 -31.43 23.72
N PRO A 6 30.17 -32.66 23.31
CA PRO A 6 31.12 -33.76 23.25
C PRO A 6 31.95 -33.71 21.96
N ASN A 7 33.25 -33.99 22.12
CA ASN A 7 34.30 -34.02 21.12
C ASN A 7 34.72 -35.47 20.87
N PHE A 8 34.72 -35.93 19.61
CA PHE A 8 35.46 -37.11 19.16
C PHE A 8 35.85 -36.94 17.67
N GLY A 9 37.16 -36.93 17.37
CA GLY A 9 37.73 -36.99 16.00
C GLY A 9 38.02 -38.45 15.57
N PRO A 10 38.99 -38.73 14.67
CA PRO A 10 39.50 -37.98 13.53
C PRO A 10 38.98 -38.54 12.18
N ILE A 11 39.37 -37.86 11.10
CA ILE A 11 38.91 -38.00 9.71
C ILE A 11 39.55 -39.21 9.03
N ASP A 12 38.72 -40.13 8.51
CA ASP A 12 39.13 -41.13 7.51
C ASP A 12 38.93 -40.57 6.09
N SER A 13 40.00 -40.59 5.32
CA SER A 13 40.08 -40.17 3.92
C SER A 13 39.38 -41.17 2.98
N PRO A 14 38.66 -40.72 1.93
CA PRO A 14 38.11 -41.61 0.91
C PRO A 14 39.20 -42.06 -0.09
N PRO A 15 39.05 -43.23 -0.72
CA PRO A 15 39.98 -43.68 -1.75
C PRO A 15 39.88 -42.77 -2.99
N ARG A 16 41.05 -42.34 -3.46
CA ARG A 16 41.25 -41.76 -4.79
C ARG A 16 41.04 -42.86 -5.83
N ASP A 17 40.04 -42.69 -6.68
CA ASP A 17 40.19 -43.04 -8.09
C ASP A 17 39.35 -42.11 -8.94
N GLY A 18 40.03 -41.45 -9.87
CA GLY A 18 39.50 -40.36 -10.66
C GLY A 18 38.66 -40.84 -11.83
N ARG A 19 37.55 -40.14 -12.07
CA ARG A 19 37.23 -39.51 -13.36
C ARG A 19 35.89 -38.77 -13.24
N LEU A 20 35.96 -37.46 -13.47
CA LEU A 20 34.81 -36.61 -13.75
C LEU A 20 34.14 -37.10 -15.05
N SER A 21 32.87 -37.47 -14.98
CA SER A 21 32.04 -37.67 -16.18
C SER A 21 30.90 -36.65 -16.17
N VAL A 22 31.10 -35.64 -17.03
CA VAL A 22 30.13 -34.65 -17.49
C VAL A 22 28.98 -35.37 -18.18
N LEU A 23 27.75 -35.12 -17.74
CA LEU A 23 26.53 -35.67 -18.34
C LEU A 23 26.25 -34.92 -19.65
N PHE A 24 26.67 -35.52 -20.78
CA PHE A 24 26.32 -35.09 -22.13
C PHE A 24 24.94 -35.66 -22.50
N LEU A 25 24.08 -34.79 -23.04
CA LEU A 25 22.82 -35.17 -23.71
C LEU A 25 23.12 -36.03 -24.96
N PRO A 26 22.40 -37.13 -25.23
CA PRO A 26 22.60 -37.89 -26.46
C PRO A 26 21.93 -37.22 -27.66
N SER A 27 22.65 -37.20 -28.78
CA SER A 27 22.22 -36.78 -30.11
C SER A 27 21.15 -37.69 -30.70
N MET A 28 20.16 -37.11 -31.39
CA MET A 28 19.17 -37.83 -32.21
C MET A 28 19.81 -38.31 -33.52
N GLU A 29 20.47 -39.47 -33.53
CA GLU A 29 20.87 -40.11 -34.81
C GLU A 29 20.95 -41.65 -34.81
N ASP A 30 20.54 -42.33 -33.73
CA ASP A 30 20.63 -43.81 -33.62
C ASP A 30 19.27 -44.55 -33.69
N ALA A 31 18.29 -44.02 -34.42
CA ALA A 31 16.95 -44.64 -34.52
C ALA A 31 16.48 -44.90 -35.97
N LEU A 32 17.28 -45.60 -36.78
CA LEU A 32 16.80 -46.22 -38.02
C LEU A 32 17.23 -47.69 -38.12
N PRO A 33 16.30 -48.65 -38.26
CA PRO A 33 16.64 -50.06 -38.39
C PRO A 33 17.09 -50.40 -39.82
N LYS A 34 18.15 -51.22 -39.92
CA LYS A 34 18.67 -51.79 -41.17
C LYS A 34 17.72 -52.87 -41.70
N VAL A 35 17.36 -52.76 -42.98
CA VAL A 35 16.57 -53.77 -43.72
C VAL A 35 17.47 -54.95 -44.08
N ALA A 36 17.09 -56.15 -43.63
CA ALA A 36 17.65 -57.41 -44.12
C ALA A 36 16.48 -58.32 -44.55
N HIS A 37 16.53 -58.77 -45.80
CA HIS A 37 15.57 -59.71 -46.37
C HIS A 37 15.77 -61.10 -45.75
N GLN A 38 14.70 -61.70 -45.24
CA GLN A 38 14.68 -63.13 -44.92
C GLN A 38 13.33 -63.72 -45.34
N GLU A 39 13.42 -64.83 -46.07
CA GLU A 39 12.39 -65.47 -46.88
C GLU A 39 11.21 -66.04 -46.09
N SER A 40 10.07 -66.13 -46.78
CA SER A 40 8.79 -66.61 -46.28
C SER A 40 8.77 -68.13 -46.08
N THR A 41 8.36 -68.57 -44.89
CA THR A 41 7.79 -69.90 -44.66
C THR A 41 6.44 -69.75 -43.99
N TRP A 42 5.40 -69.59 -44.81
CA TRP A 42 4.02 -69.79 -44.39
C TRP A 42 3.75 -71.30 -44.48
N ASP A 43 3.61 -71.97 -43.34
CA ASP A 43 2.53 -72.95 -43.09
C ASP A 43 2.70 -73.66 -41.73
N GLN A 44 1.57 -73.76 -41.03
CA GLN A 44 1.31 -74.51 -39.78
C GLN A 44 1.61 -73.81 -38.44
N GLN A 45 0.76 -72.85 -38.07
CA GLN A 45 0.36 -72.65 -36.68
C GLN A 45 -1.13 -72.31 -36.63
N THR A 46 -1.90 -73.16 -35.96
CA THR A 46 -3.33 -72.96 -35.64
C THR A 46 -3.52 -71.66 -34.86
N PRO A 47 -4.59 -70.88 -35.09
CA PRO A 47 -4.82 -69.65 -34.33
C PRO A 47 -5.08 -69.99 -32.86
N ASP A 48 -4.27 -69.44 -31.95
CA ASP A 48 -4.63 -69.39 -30.54
C ASP A 48 -5.96 -68.64 -30.38
N PRO A 49 -6.87 -69.09 -29.49
CA PRO A 49 -8.09 -68.35 -29.22
C PRO A 49 -7.74 -66.94 -28.72
N PRO A 50 -8.53 -65.91 -29.09
CA PRO A 50 -8.24 -64.54 -28.68
C PRO A 50 -8.22 -64.47 -27.15
N VAL A 51 -7.09 -64.00 -26.61
CA VAL A 51 -6.97 -63.58 -25.21
C VAL A 51 -8.09 -62.57 -24.96
N PRO A 52 -8.96 -62.76 -23.94
CA PRO A 52 -9.97 -61.76 -23.63
C PRO A 52 -9.23 -60.46 -23.32
N PHE A 53 -9.61 -59.38 -24.01
CA PHE A 53 -9.29 -58.04 -23.54
C PHE A 53 -9.67 -58.00 -22.06
N SER A 54 -8.71 -57.73 -21.18
CA SER A 54 -9.01 -57.40 -19.80
C SER A 54 -9.90 -56.16 -19.87
N GLU A 55 -11.18 -56.39 -19.69
CA GLU A 55 -12.21 -55.40 -19.45
C GLU A 55 -11.61 -54.39 -18.47
N SER A 56 -11.36 -53.16 -18.93
CA SER A 56 -11.17 -52.06 -17.99
C SER A 56 -12.39 -52.13 -17.08
N THR A 57 -12.18 -52.44 -15.80
CA THR A 57 -13.24 -52.52 -14.81
C THR A 57 -14.00 -51.20 -14.88
N THR A 58 -15.11 -51.21 -15.62
CA THR A 58 -16.11 -50.17 -15.57
C THR A 58 -16.66 -50.30 -14.17
N LEU A 59 -16.16 -49.46 -13.26
CA LEU A 59 -16.72 -49.31 -11.92
C LEU A 59 -18.22 -49.16 -12.12
N GLU A 60 -19.00 -50.15 -11.65
CA GLU A 60 -20.46 -50.03 -11.63
C GLU A 60 -20.79 -48.70 -10.94
N PRO A 61 -21.83 -47.97 -11.40
CA PRO A 61 -22.20 -46.72 -10.77
C PRO A 61 -22.64 -47.02 -9.32
N GLU A 62 -21.71 -46.83 -8.37
CA GLU A 62 -22.03 -46.87 -6.94
C GLU A 62 -23.16 -45.87 -6.69
N ASP A 63 -24.16 -46.28 -5.90
CA ASP A 63 -25.28 -45.41 -5.54
C ASP A 63 -24.73 -44.10 -4.96
N PRO A 64 -25.19 -42.93 -5.42
CA PRO A 64 -24.67 -41.66 -4.92
C PRO A 64 -24.86 -41.59 -3.40
N PHE A 65 -23.83 -41.14 -2.68
CA PHE A 65 -23.80 -41.01 -1.21
C PHE A 65 -23.84 -42.33 -0.41
N SER A 66 -23.38 -43.45 -0.98
CA SER A 66 -23.41 -44.77 -0.32
C SER A 66 -22.13 -45.17 0.44
N ALA A 67 -20.96 -44.61 0.10
CA ALA A 67 -19.67 -44.99 0.68
C ALA A 67 -19.20 -44.07 1.83
N GLN A 68 -18.43 -44.63 2.77
CA GLN A 68 -17.78 -43.90 3.86
C GLN A 68 -16.33 -43.55 3.53
N PHE A 69 -15.81 -42.45 4.10
CA PHE A 69 -14.47 -41.95 3.75
C PHE A 69 -13.35 -42.97 3.93
N LEU A 70 -13.47 -43.89 4.90
CA LEU A 70 -12.45 -44.90 5.22
C LEU A 70 -12.61 -46.22 4.45
N ASP A 71 -13.63 -46.36 3.60
CA ASP A 71 -13.87 -47.60 2.85
C ASP A 71 -12.69 -47.94 1.94
N GLU A 72 -12.34 -49.22 1.86
CA GLU A 72 -11.15 -49.67 1.15
C GLU A 72 -11.22 -49.35 -0.36
N SER A 73 -12.44 -49.39 -0.95
CA SER A 73 -12.72 -49.01 -2.33
C SER A 73 -12.30 -47.57 -2.67
N LEU A 74 -12.29 -46.67 -1.68
CA LEU A 74 -11.94 -45.26 -1.85
C LEU A 74 -10.45 -44.94 -1.59
N SER A 75 -9.62 -45.94 -1.32
CA SER A 75 -8.17 -45.74 -1.10
C SER A 75 -7.46 -44.90 -2.18
N PRO A 76 -7.63 -45.17 -3.50
CA PRO A 76 -6.99 -44.33 -4.53
C PRO A 76 -7.54 -42.90 -4.57
N ALA A 77 -8.86 -42.73 -4.36
CA ALA A 77 -9.50 -41.42 -4.30
C ALA A 77 -9.01 -40.59 -3.09
N ARG A 78 -8.86 -41.22 -1.92
CA ARG A 78 -8.27 -40.58 -0.73
C ARG A 78 -6.85 -40.09 -0.97
N VAL A 79 -6.00 -40.93 -1.57
CA VAL A 79 -4.62 -40.56 -1.86
C VAL A 79 -4.57 -39.38 -2.84
N MET A 80 -5.40 -39.38 -3.88
CA MET A 80 -5.50 -38.26 -4.83
C MET A 80 -6.00 -36.98 -4.14
N TYR A 81 -7.05 -37.08 -3.32
CA TYR A 81 -7.57 -35.96 -2.54
C TYR A 81 -6.49 -35.37 -1.62
N LEU A 82 -5.82 -36.20 -0.82
CA LEU A 82 -4.75 -35.76 0.09
C LEU A 82 -3.59 -35.12 -0.67
N LYS A 83 -3.17 -35.68 -1.81
CA LYS A 83 -2.14 -35.08 -2.65
C LYS A 83 -2.52 -33.67 -3.10
N ILE A 84 -3.77 -33.48 -3.57
CA ILE A 84 -4.26 -32.17 -4.02
C ILE A 84 -4.35 -31.19 -2.85
N VAL A 85 -4.89 -31.61 -1.70
CA VAL A 85 -5.03 -30.76 -0.51
C VAL A 85 -3.66 -30.37 0.04
N VAL A 86 -2.75 -31.32 0.23
CA VAL A 86 -1.39 -31.05 0.73
C VAL A 86 -0.65 -30.11 -0.22
N ALA A 87 -0.68 -30.37 -1.52
CA ALA A 87 -0.07 -29.46 -2.50
C ALA A 87 -0.67 -28.06 -2.44
N GLY A 88 -2.00 -27.94 -2.33
CA GLY A 88 -2.70 -26.67 -2.19
C GLY A 88 -2.32 -25.91 -0.92
N VAL A 89 -2.28 -26.59 0.23
CA VAL A 89 -1.86 -26.02 1.52
C VAL A 89 -0.39 -25.58 1.48
N THR A 90 0.49 -26.37 0.87
CA THR A 90 1.91 -25.98 0.71
C THR A 90 2.04 -24.72 -0.14
N VAL A 91 1.36 -24.64 -1.28
CA VAL A 91 1.37 -23.44 -2.13
C VAL A 91 0.81 -22.24 -1.36
N LEU A 92 -0.30 -22.41 -0.63
CA LEU A 92 -0.87 -21.34 0.18
C LEU A 92 0.08 -20.90 1.29
N GLY A 93 0.78 -21.83 1.94
CA GLY A 93 1.81 -21.52 2.93
C GLY A 93 2.94 -20.68 2.33
N LEU A 94 3.43 -21.02 1.14
CA LEU A 94 4.42 -20.22 0.42
C LEU A 94 3.89 -18.81 0.09
N VAL A 95 2.62 -18.70 -0.32
CA VAL A 95 1.96 -17.41 -0.55
C VAL A 95 1.88 -16.60 0.74
N VAL A 96 1.54 -17.21 1.88
CA VAL A 96 1.51 -16.51 3.17
C VAL A 96 2.89 -15.96 3.52
N PHE A 97 3.94 -16.77 3.45
CA PHE A 97 5.29 -16.29 3.76
C PHE A 97 5.84 -15.28 2.76
N GLY A 98 5.55 -15.44 1.46
CA GLY A 98 6.05 -14.54 0.42
C GLY A 98 5.26 -13.24 0.32
N VAL A 99 3.93 -13.33 0.25
CA VAL A 99 3.03 -12.21 -0.04
C VAL A 99 2.64 -11.46 1.22
N CYS A 100 2.21 -12.14 2.30
CA CYS A 100 1.80 -11.42 3.51
C CYS A 100 2.97 -10.67 4.16
N ALA A 101 4.21 -11.15 3.96
CA ALA A 101 5.42 -10.44 4.36
C ALA A 101 5.57 -9.07 3.69
N ILE A 102 5.00 -8.86 2.50
CA ILE A 102 5.01 -7.54 1.83
C ILE A 102 4.25 -6.52 2.69
N TYR A 103 3.06 -6.87 3.17
CA TYR A 103 2.27 -5.96 4.01
C TYR A 103 2.90 -5.78 5.39
N TRP A 104 3.29 -6.86 6.06
CA TRP A 104 3.96 -6.74 7.36
C TRP A 104 5.26 -5.95 7.27
N GLY A 105 6.04 -6.12 6.21
CA GLY A 105 7.26 -5.33 5.97
C GLY A 105 6.98 -3.83 5.83
N SER A 106 5.78 -3.44 5.38
CA SER A 106 5.41 -2.02 5.22
C SER A 106 5.14 -1.34 6.55
N ILE A 107 4.84 -2.09 7.61
CA ILE A 107 4.47 -1.53 8.92
C ILE A 107 5.45 -1.89 10.04
N TRP A 108 6.28 -2.92 9.85
CA TRP A 108 7.18 -3.44 10.89
C TRP A 108 8.17 -2.40 11.44
N ARG A 109 8.57 -1.41 10.63
CA ARG A 109 9.46 -0.31 11.02
C ARG A 109 8.97 1.02 10.48
N THR A 110 7.71 1.36 10.68
CA THR A 110 7.16 2.65 10.25
C THR A 110 7.07 3.59 11.46
N PRO A 111 7.67 4.79 11.40
CA PRO A 111 8.38 5.40 10.26
C PRO A 111 9.83 4.88 10.11
N HIS A 112 10.23 4.51 8.88
CA HIS A 112 11.60 4.06 8.58
C HIS A 112 12.50 5.23 8.19
N HIS A 113 11.91 6.27 7.59
CA HIS A 113 12.58 7.49 7.18
C HIS A 113 11.99 8.69 7.93
N THR A 114 12.78 9.75 8.00
CA THR A 114 12.33 11.03 8.53
C THR A 114 11.35 11.71 7.58
N VAL A 115 10.30 12.31 8.13
CA VAL A 115 9.40 13.20 7.38
C VAL A 115 10.04 14.57 7.29
N ALA A 116 10.00 15.20 6.11
CA ALA A 116 10.47 16.59 5.98
C ALA A 116 9.50 17.55 6.69
N GLY A 117 10.02 18.36 7.60
CA GLY A 117 9.30 19.43 8.28
C GLY A 117 9.95 20.77 7.97
N TRP A 118 9.15 21.80 7.74
CA TRP A 118 9.66 23.15 7.52
C TRP A 118 9.56 23.99 8.79
N ILE A 119 10.56 24.85 8.99
CA ILE A 119 10.53 25.93 9.96
C ILE A 119 10.48 27.23 9.18
N VAL A 120 9.50 28.08 9.47
CA VAL A 120 9.39 29.42 8.88
C VAL A 120 9.39 30.43 10.00
N ASP A 121 10.44 31.23 10.09
CA ASP A 121 10.58 32.26 11.11
C ASP A 121 10.14 33.62 10.57
N PHE A 122 8.98 34.12 11.00
CA PHE A 122 8.54 35.48 10.71
C PHE A 122 8.92 36.49 11.81
N ASP A 123 9.47 36.03 12.95
CA ASP A 123 9.84 36.87 14.08
C ASP A 123 11.24 37.48 13.90
N GLY A 124 12.24 36.65 13.60
CA GLY A 124 13.65 37.07 13.50
C GLY A 124 14.23 37.62 14.80
N GLY A 125 13.57 37.37 15.94
CA GLY A 125 14.00 37.78 17.28
C GLY A 125 14.42 36.60 18.14
N PHE A 126 14.63 36.83 19.44
CA PHE A 126 15.14 35.81 20.37
C PHE A 126 14.21 34.61 20.54
N VAL A 127 12.89 34.80 20.42
CA VAL A 127 11.92 33.69 20.37
C VAL A 127 12.13 32.86 19.10
N GLY A 128 12.19 33.53 17.94
CA GLY A 128 12.47 32.90 16.65
C GLY A 128 13.74 32.06 16.65
N GLU A 129 14.86 32.69 17.01
CA GLU A 129 16.19 32.06 17.03
C GLU A 129 16.24 30.83 17.96
N ASN A 130 15.64 30.91 19.16
CA ASN A 130 15.64 29.81 20.11
C ASN A 130 14.82 28.61 19.61
N VAL A 131 13.63 28.86 19.04
CA VAL A 131 12.78 27.81 18.49
C VAL A 131 13.45 27.13 17.29
N VAL A 132 14.02 27.92 16.37
CA VAL A 132 14.77 27.40 15.21
C VAL A 132 15.95 26.54 15.66
N ALA A 133 16.78 27.04 16.57
CA ALA A 133 17.94 26.30 17.08
C ALA A 133 17.53 25.00 17.77
N SER A 134 16.47 25.04 18.58
CA SER A 134 15.99 23.88 19.31
C SER A 134 15.43 22.80 18.39
N LEU A 135 14.65 23.17 17.36
CA LEU A 135 14.10 22.21 16.39
C LEU A 135 15.19 21.60 15.53
N LEU A 136 16.14 22.40 15.03
CA LEU A 136 17.29 21.89 14.27
C LEU A 136 18.17 20.94 15.11
N GLY A 137 18.28 21.20 16.42
CA GLY A 137 18.95 20.31 17.36
C GLY A 137 18.34 18.91 17.45
N THR A 138 17.07 18.74 17.07
CA THR A 138 16.38 17.43 17.07
C THR A 138 16.67 16.56 15.83
N ASN A 139 17.35 17.09 14.80
CA ASN A 139 17.62 16.39 13.54
C ASN A 139 18.64 15.23 13.63
N GLN A 140 19.02 14.79 14.84
CA GLN A 140 20.07 13.80 15.05
C GLN A 140 19.60 12.32 14.93
N GLY A 141 18.30 12.09 14.69
CA GLY A 141 17.71 10.76 14.56
C GLY A 141 17.53 10.27 13.12
N LEU A 142 17.63 8.95 12.91
CA LEU A 142 17.28 8.29 11.64
C LEU A 142 15.75 8.19 11.42
N THR A 143 14.95 8.53 12.44
CA THR A 143 13.50 8.43 12.49
C THR A 143 12.93 9.67 13.17
N GLY A 144 11.85 10.25 12.64
CA GLY A 144 11.22 11.45 13.19
C GLY A 144 10.94 12.50 12.12
N ILE A 145 11.06 13.77 12.47
CA ILE A 145 10.92 14.89 11.55
C ILE A 145 12.30 15.48 11.30
N ALA A 146 12.68 15.60 10.03
CA ALA A 146 13.87 16.32 9.61
C ALA A 146 13.46 17.76 9.33
N TRP A 147 13.83 18.66 10.23
CA TRP A 147 13.50 20.07 10.15
C TRP A 147 14.46 20.82 9.22
N GLU A 148 13.90 21.62 8.32
CA GLU A 148 14.63 22.51 7.41
C GLU A 148 14.11 23.94 7.56
N VAL A 149 15.00 24.93 7.58
CA VAL A 149 14.62 26.34 7.62
C VAL A 149 14.30 26.80 6.21
N VAL A 150 13.08 27.32 6.03
CA VAL A 150 12.64 27.94 4.77
C VAL A 150 12.48 29.43 5.00
N SER A 151 13.08 30.24 4.14
CA SER A 151 13.01 31.70 4.29
C SER A 151 11.58 32.21 4.14
N GLU A 152 11.21 33.08 5.06
CA GLU A 152 10.01 33.91 5.12
C GLU A 152 9.79 34.74 3.85
N THR A 153 10.87 35.08 3.12
CA THR A 153 10.79 35.80 1.83
C THR A 153 10.03 35.03 0.75
N GLN A 154 9.93 33.70 0.88
CA GLN A 154 9.11 32.87 0.00
C GLN A 154 7.60 32.99 0.30
N PHE A 155 7.24 33.58 1.44
CA PHE A 155 5.87 33.69 1.93
C PHE A 155 5.48 35.15 2.26
N PRO A 156 5.47 36.08 1.28
CA PRO A 156 5.15 37.49 1.52
C PRO A 156 3.74 37.75 2.08
N GLN A 157 2.80 36.81 1.97
CA GLN A 157 1.47 36.90 2.61
C GLN A 157 1.38 36.13 3.95
N GLY A 158 2.53 35.80 4.54
CA GLY A 158 2.65 35.16 5.85
C GLY A 158 2.01 33.77 5.90
N LEU A 159 1.38 33.47 7.04
CA LEU A 159 0.77 32.16 7.34
C LEU A 159 -0.23 31.67 6.28
N SER A 160 -0.93 32.58 5.60
CA SER A 160 -1.90 32.21 4.56
C SER A 160 -1.26 31.49 3.36
N GLN A 161 -0.06 31.93 2.95
CA GLN A 161 0.70 31.29 1.88
C GLN A 161 1.38 30.01 2.36
N VAL A 162 1.83 29.95 3.61
CA VAL A 162 2.32 28.70 4.22
C VAL A 162 1.22 27.64 4.21
N ARG A 163 -0.01 28.03 4.58
CA ARG A 163 -1.19 27.16 4.52
C ARG A 163 -1.45 26.65 3.10
N ASN A 164 -1.35 27.52 2.10
CA ASN A 164 -1.49 27.12 0.70
C ASN A 164 -0.35 26.19 0.25
N ALA A 165 0.89 26.37 0.72
CA ALA A 165 2.00 25.47 0.41
C ALA A 165 1.77 24.04 0.94
N ILE A 166 1.13 23.91 2.12
CA ILE A 166 0.70 22.61 2.66
C ILE A 166 -0.43 22.02 1.82
N ILE A 167 -1.40 22.84 1.41
CA ILE A 167 -2.50 22.40 0.54
C ILE A 167 -1.98 21.91 -0.81
N GLU A 168 -0.95 22.57 -1.36
CA GLU A 168 -0.25 22.19 -2.60
C GLU A 168 0.78 21.04 -2.41
N GLU A 169 0.82 20.43 -1.22
CA GLU A 169 1.70 19.31 -0.86
C GLU A 169 3.22 19.58 -0.98
N ARG A 170 3.64 20.86 -1.02
CA ARG A 170 5.06 21.20 -1.01
C ARG A 170 5.73 20.85 0.32
N ALA A 171 4.94 20.89 1.39
CA ALA A 171 5.29 20.41 2.72
C ALA A 171 4.09 19.68 3.33
N TRP A 172 4.37 18.72 4.22
CA TRP A 172 3.32 18.10 5.04
C TRP A 172 3.19 18.80 6.40
N ILE A 173 4.33 19.17 6.96
CA ILE A 173 4.46 19.66 8.33
C ILE A 173 5.22 20.98 8.30
N VAL A 174 4.68 22.01 8.95
CA VAL A 174 5.34 23.31 9.09
C VAL A 174 5.20 23.83 10.52
N VAL A 175 6.29 24.31 11.09
CA VAL A 175 6.27 25.14 12.30
C VAL A 175 6.57 26.58 11.87
N ALA A 176 5.58 27.44 12.01
CA ALA A 176 5.70 28.86 11.70
C ALA A 176 5.77 29.67 13.00
N ILE A 177 6.76 30.54 13.11
CA ILE A 177 6.91 31.43 14.26
C ILE A 177 6.30 32.77 13.88
N SER A 178 5.39 33.27 14.70
CA SER A 178 4.59 34.45 14.38
C SER A 178 5.43 35.72 14.34
N ALA A 179 5.11 36.62 13.42
CA ALA A 179 5.78 37.92 13.32
C ALA A 179 5.63 38.72 14.62
N GLY A 180 6.75 39.21 15.15
CA GLY A 180 6.77 39.99 16.40
C GLY A 180 6.47 39.18 17.66
N ALA A 181 6.64 37.86 17.66
CA ALA A 181 6.54 37.04 18.87
C ALA A 181 7.47 37.54 19.98
N SER A 182 8.72 37.89 19.65
CA SER A 182 9.69 38.45 20.58
C SER A 182 9.27 39.82 21.12
N SER A 183 8.77 40.70 20.24
CA SER A 183 8.31 42.03 20.65
C SER A 183 7.07 41.95 21.52
N ASN A 184 6.11 41.09 21.17
CA ASN A 184 4.87 40.90 21.91
C ASN A 184 5.14 40.36 23.32
N LEU A 185 6.06 39.40 23.45
CA LEU A 185 6.49 38.90 24.76
C LEU A 185 7.16 40.00 25.59
N THR A 186 8.04 40.79 24.97
CA THR A 186 8.73 41.89 25.67
C THR A 186 7.75 42.97 26.15
N VAL A 187 6.79 43.35 25.29
CA VAL A 187 5.73 44.31 25.63
C VAL A 187 4.87 43.77 26.78
N ALA A 188 4.46 42.50 26.71
CA ALA A 188 3.67 41.87 27.76
C ALA A 188 4.38 41.86 29.12
N LEU A 189 5.71 41.69 29.13
CA LEU A 189 6.53 41.76 30.33
C LEU A 189 6.70 43.19 30.86
N SER A 190 6.83 44.19 29.98
CA SER A 190 6.96 45.59 30.40
C SER A 190 5.64 46.21 30.87
N GLU A 191 4.53 45.86 30.23
CA GLU A 191 3.20 46.42 30.51
C GLU A 191 2.41 45.57 31.54
N ILE A 192 2.94 44.39 31.90
CA ILE A 192 2.30 43.45 32.82
C ILE A 192 0.92 43.06 32.28
N ASP A 193 0.90 42.71 31.00
CA ASP A 193 -0.32 42.42 30.25
C ASP A 193 -0.89 41.06 30.65
N LYS A 194 -2.06 41.07 31.29
CA LYS A 194 -2.79 39.85 31.67
C LYS A 194 -3.46 39.15 30.49
N SER A 195 -3.63 39.85 29.37
CA SER A 195 -4.29 39.35 28.16
C SER A 195 -3.32 38.68 27.18
N TYR A 196 -2.01 38.70 27.47
CA TYR A 196 -1.00 38.03 26.66
C TYR A 196 -1.32 36.54 26.51
N ASN A 197 -1.38 36.10 25.25
CA ASN A 197 -1.63 34.72 24.87
C ASN A 197 -0.36 34.09 24.28
N PRO A 198 0.35 33.22 25.03
CA PRO A 198 1.58 32.60 24.56
C PRO A 198 1.37 31.64 23.39
N SER A 199 0.16 31.09 23.20
CA SER A 199 -0.13 30.13 22.12
C SER A 199 -0.10 30.74 20.72
N LEU A 200 -0.07 32.08 20.63
CA LEU A 200 0.07 32.80 19.36
C LEU A 200 1.53 32.93 18.90
N ALA A 201 2.51 32.61 19.75
CA ALA A 201 3.93 32.73 19.40
C ALA A 201 4.33 31.74 18.29
N ILE A 202 3.84 30.50 18.36
CA ILE A 202 4.18 29.43 17.44
C ILE A 202 2.90 28.83 16.85
N THR A 203 2.85 28.68 15.54
CA THR A 203 1.76 27.96 14.85
C THR A 203 2.32 26.71 14.18
N PHE A 204 1.85 25.56 14.63
CA PHE A 204 2.08 24.29 13.96
C PHE A 204 1.00 24.08 12.90
N LEU A 205 1.38 23.95 11.64
CA LEU A 205 0.48 23.67 10.52
C LEU A 205 0.77 22.30 9.93
N ALA A 206 -0.27 21.48 9.77
CA ALA A 206 -0.18 20.22 9.05
C ALA A 206 -1.52 19.83 8.44
N SER A 207 -1.48 18.90 7.48
CA SER A 207 -2.67 18.37 6.80
C SER A 207 -2.97 16.95 7.29
N GLU A 208 -4.07 16.79 8.03
CA GLU A 208 -4.56 15.46 8.44
C GLU A 208 -5.06 14.64 7.25
N ALA A 209 -5.67 15.30 6.25
CA ALA A 209 -6.17 14.65 5.05
C ALA A 209 -5.13 13.87 4.24
N ARG A 210 -3.83 14.17 4.41
CA ARG A 210 -2.73 13.43 3.76
C ARG A 210 -2.59 12.01 4.31
N SER A 211 -2.72 11.85 5.62
CA SER A 211 -2.86 10.56 6.29
C SER A 211 -3.41 10.76 7.69
N GLU A 212 -4.66 10.36 7.90
CA GLU A 212 -5.39 10.50 9.17
C GLU A 212 -4.66 9.76 10.30
N VAL A 213 -4.26 8.52 10.03
CA VAL A 213 -3.68 7.61 11.02
C VAL A 213 -2.32 8.14 11.50
N GLU A 214 -1.49 8.64 10.59
CA GLU A 214 -0.13 9.10 10.92
C GLU A 214 -0.15 10.48 11.52
N TYR A 215 -1.05 11.35 11.05
CA TYR A 215 -1.27 12.65 11.66
C TYR A 215 -1.60 12.49 13.15
N ARG A 216 -2.54 11.59 13.49
CA ARG A 216 -3.01 11.38 14.86
C ARG A 216 -2.04 10.59 15.74
N ASN A 217 -1.44 9.54 15.22
CA ASN A 217 -0.64 8.60 16.04
C ASN A 217 0.86 8.91 16.05
N ILE A 218 1.36 9.65 15.06
CA ILE A 218 2.80 9.91 14.90
C ILE A 218 3.09 11.40 14.97
N ILE A 219 2.53 12.20 14.06
CA ILE A 219 2.93 13.61 13.90
C ILE A 219 2.55 14.44 15.12
N ILE A 220 1.27 14.42 15.52
CA ILE A 220 0.80 15.25 16.62
C ILE A 220 1.54 14.94 17.93
N PRO A 221 1.63 13.67 18.38
CA PRO A 221 2.37 13.35 19.60
C PRO A 221 3.85 13.73 19.51
N LEU A 222 4.50 13.53 18.37
CA LEU A 222 5.91 13.85 18.17
C LEU A 222 6.16 15.34 18.25
N VAL A 223 5.39 16.14 17.50
CA VAL A 223 5.56 17.59 17.44
C VAL A 223 5.16 18.24 18.76
N SER A 224 4.03 17.84 19.36
CA SER A 224 3.63 18.33 20.68
C SER A 224 4.72 18.03 21.73
N SER A 225 5.29 16.82 21.72
CA SER A 225 6.40 16.51 22.64
C SER A 225 7.64 17.37 22.40
N GLN A 226 7.95 17.72 21.15
CA GLN A 226 9.07 18.61 20.82
C GLN A 226 8.79 20.05 21.25
N LEU A 227 7.63 20.60 20.89
CA LEU A 227 7.25 21.98 21.23
C LEU A 227 7.06 22.17 22.73
N ASP A 228 6.49 21.21 23.45
CA ASP A 228 6.37 21.25 24.92
C ASP A 228 7.75 21.32 25.59
N LYS A 229 8.75 20.59 25.07
CA LYS A 229 10.13 20.64 25.58
C LYS A 229 10.77 21.99 25.28
N ILE A 230 10.54 22.55 24.09
CA ILE A 230 11.05 23.86 23.69
C ILE A 230 10.46 24.95 24.57
N SER A 231 9.13 25.00 24.74
CA SER A 231 8.46 25.97 25.61
C SER A 231 8.98 25.92 27.05
N ARG A 232 9.20 24.72 27.61
CA ARG A 232 9.76 24.57 28.96
C ARG A 232 11.23 24.99 29.05
N ALA A 233 12.05 24.59 28.07
CA ALA A 233 13.46 24.96 28.02
C ALA A 233 13.63 26.48 27.92
N PHE A 234 12.85 27.11 27.04
CA PHE A 234 12.82 28.56 26.87
C PHE A 234 12.38 29.25 28.17
N ALA A 235 11.35 28.78 28.86
CA ALA A 235 10.93 29.35 30.14
C ALA A 235 12.05 29.33 31.20
N LEU A 236 12.79 28.22 31.29
CA LEU A 236 13.91 28.07 32.22
C LEU A 236 15.10 28.98 31.85
N GLU A 237 15.41 29.10 30.56
CA GLU A 237 16.48 29.96 30.06
C GLU A 237 16.15 31.44 30.22
N PHE A 238 14.89 31.80 30.05
CA PHE A 238 14.42 33.18 30.06
C PHE A 238 14.06 33.69 31.48
N ALA A 239 13.78 32.80 32.43
CA ALA A 239 13.45 33.18 33.81
C ALA A 239 14.52 34.06 34.51
N PRO A 240 15.84 33.79 34.40
CA PRO A 240 16.87 34.67 34.93
C PRO A 240 16.82 36.09 34.35
N ILE A 241 16.59 36.21 33.04
CA ILE A 241 16.46 37.51 32.34
C ILE A 241 15.26 38.27 32.88
N ILE A 242 14.11 37.58 33.05
CA ILE A 242 12.91 38.19 33.63
C ILE A 242 13.21 38.72 35.04
N SER A 243 13.89 37.92 35.86
CA SER A 243 14.22 38.30 37.25
C SER A 243 15.15 39.50 37.39
N GLN A 244 16.01 39.73 36.40
CA GLN A 244 16.97 40.84 36.42
C GLN A 244 16.40 42.12 35.80
N THR A 245 15.47 41.98 34.85
CA THR A 245 15.03 43.09 33.99
C THR A 245 13.66 43.65 34.41
N PHE A 246 12.77 42.81 34.94
CA PHE A 246 11.37 43.18 35.21
C PHE A 246 10.96 42.97 36.68
N ASN A 247 9.85 43.59 37.08
CA ASN A 247 9.27 43.42 38.41
C ASN A 247 8.57 42.05 38.52
N THR A 248 9.33 41.02 38.89
CA THR A 248 8.84 39.63 38.99
C THR A 248 7.70 39.45 39.97
N THR A 249 7.72 40.15 41.12
CA THR A 249 6.64 40.07 42.11
C THR A 249 5.31 40.52 41.50
N GLU A 250 5.34 41.62 40.76
CA GLU A 250 4.14 42.15 40.12
C GLU A 250 3.69 41.27 38.94
N LEU A 251 4.62 40.79 38.11
CA LEU A 251 4.34 39.84 37.03
C LEU A 251 3.69 38.55 37.55
N LEU A 252 4.24 37.92 38.58
CA LEU A 252 3.66 36.70 39.17
C LEU A 252 2.28 36.95 39.78
N SER A 253 1.99 38.17 40.25
CA SER A 253 0.69 38.52 40.82
C SER A 253 -0.38 38.87 39.77
N LYS A 254 0.03 39.47 38.65
CA LYS A 254 -0.88 40.04 37.66
C LYS A 254 -0.91 39.27 36.35
N ALA A 255 0.22 38.85 35.82
CA ALA A 255 0.38 38.17 34.54
C ALA A 255 1.32 36.95 34.67
N PRO A 256 1.01 35.96 35.54
CA PRO A 256 1.92 34.85 35.82
C PRO A 256 2.26 34.02 34.57
N GLN A 257 1.37 33.97 33.58
CA GLN A 257 1.60 33.20 32.36
C GLN A 257 2.84 33.65 31.57
N THR A 258 3.19 34.95 31.61
CA THR A 258 4.37 35.47 30.90
C THR A 258 5.68 34.95 31.50
N VAL A 259 5.65 34.42 32.73
CA VAL A 259 6.80 33.85 33.43
C VAL A 259 6.78 32.33 33.38
N THR A 260 5.63 31.70 33.60
CA THR A 260 5.53 30.23 33.66
C THR A 260 5.51 29.57 32.28
N GLU A 261 4.93 30.24 31.30
CA GLU A 261 4.80 29.77 29.92
C GLU A 261 4.92 30.97 28.96
N PRO A 262 6.11 31.59 28.85
CA PRO A 262 6.34 32.76 28.00
C PRO A 262 6.03 32.52 26.52
N ILE A 263 6.24 31.29 26.05
CA ILE A 263 5.93 30.87 24.67
C ILE A 263 5.16 29.55 24.68
N SER A 264 4.19 29.44 23.80
CA SER A 264 3.39 28.24 23.58
C SER A 264 3.02 28.15 22.10
N TYR A 265 2.21 27.18 21.73
CA TYR A 265 1.88 26.90 20.34
C TYR A 265 0.41 26.62 20.11
N THR A 266 -0.03 26.84 18.88
CA THR A 266 -1.35 26.46 18.37
C THR A 266 -1.20 25.44 17.25
N ILE A 267 -2.07 24.43 17.23
CA ILE A 267 -2.14 23.43 16.16
C ILE A 267 -3.23 23.86 15.17
N ASP A 268 -2.84 24.25 13.96
CA ASP A 268 -3.73 24.48 12.82
C ASP A 268 -3.73 23.26 11.90
N ASN A 269 -4.78 22.46 12.00
CA ASN A 269 -5.05 21.42 11.02
C ASN A 269 -5.65 22.05 9.76
N VAL A 270 -4.83 22.17 8.73
CA VAL A 270 -5.20 22.85 7.47
C VAL A 270 -6.35 22.13 6.76
N ARG A 271 -6.43 20.80 6.92
CA ARG A 271 -7.43 19.92 6.30
C ARG A 271 -7.85 18.83 7.29
N PRO A 272 -8.81 19.13 8.19
CA PRO A 272 -9.28 18.15 9.16
C PRO A 272 -10.01 17.00 8.49
N PHE A 273 -9.82 15.81 9.05
CA PHE A 273 -10.55 14.60 8.66
C PHE A 273 -11.76 14.44 9.58
N ASP A 274 -12.91 14.93 9.13
CA ASP A 274 -14.15 15.02 9.91
C ASP A 274 -15.19 13.92 9.58
N VAL A 275 -14.91 13.07 8.58
CA VAL A 275 -15.83 12.02 8.12
C VAL A 275 -15.23 10.62 8.29
N PRO A 276 -15.53 9.91 9.40
CA PRO A 276 -14.97 8.58 9.65
C PRO A 276 -15.24 7.55 8.54
N VAL A 277 -16.41 7.65 7.91
CA VAL A 277 -16.81 6.75 6.79
C VAL A 277 -15.86 6.89 5.59
N ALA A 278 -15.24 8.06 5.39
CA ALA A 278 -14.28 8.25 4.30
C ALA A 278 -13.09 7.30 4.42
N SER A 279 -12.63 7.00 5.65
CA SER A 279 -11.49 6.11 5.91
C SER A 279 -11.78 4.69 5.43
N ALA A 280 -12.99 4.21 5.70
CA ALA A 280 -13.45 2.91 5.20
C ALA A 280 -13.53 2.87 3.67
N VAL A 281 -13.91 3.96 3.01
CA VAL A 281 -14.07 4.02 1.55
C VAL A 281 -12.72 4.18 0.83
N THR A 282 -11.81 4.99 1.36
CA THR A 282 -10.50 5.28 0.73
C THR A 282 -9.47 4.18 0.92
N PHE A 283 -9.64 3.32 1.93
CA PHE A 283 -8.73 2.20 2.19
C PHE A 283 -9.41 0.83 1.99
N ALA A 284 -10.32 0.42 2.88
CA ALA A 284 -10.98 -0.87 2.80
C ALA A 284 -11.86 -0.99 1.53
N GLY A 285 -12.41 0.12 1.08
CA GLY A 285 -13.22 0.22 -0.12
C GLY A 285 -12.49 -0.18 -1.40
N LEU A 286 -11.19 0.09 -1.49
CA LEU A 286 -10.39 -0.30 -2.65
C LEU A 286 -10.22 -1.82 -2.72
N ILE A 287 -10.12 -2.49 -1.58
CA ILE A 287 -10.11 -3.96 -1.49
C ILE A 287 -11.45 -4.51 -2.01
N TYR A 288 -12.57 -3.90 -1.63
CA TYR A 288 -13.89 -4.29 -2.13
C TYR A 288 -13.99 -4.13 -3.65
N LEU A 289 -13.52 -3.01 -4.22
CA LEU A 289 -13.52 -2.81 -5.67
C LEU A 289 -12.73 -3.89 -6.40
N LEU A 290 -11.58 -4.30 -5.86
CA LEU A 290 -10.76 -5.35 -6.45
C LEU A 290 -11.38 -6.75 -6.30
N ILE A 291 -12.02 -7.04 -5.17
CA ILE A 291 -12.77 -8.30 -5.00
C ILE A 291 -13.96 -8.35 -5.96
N LEU A 292 -14.71 -7.26 -6.09
CA LEU A 292 -15.84 -7.17 -7.01
C LEU A 292 -15.40 -7.30 -8.48
N SER A 293 -14.20 -6.81 -8.85
CA SER A 293 -13.68 -6.98 -10.21
C SER A 293 -13.32 -8.43 -10.50
N PHE A 294 -12.81 -9.16 -9.50
CA PHE A 294 -12.60 -10.61 -9.60
C PHE A 294 -13.92 -11.38 -9.75
N PHE A 295 -14.97 -11.04 -8.98
CA PHE A 295 -16.29 -11.67 -9.16
C PHE A 295 -16.85 -11.43 -10.56
N MET A 296 -16.74 -10.21 -11.06
CA MET A 296 -17.15 -9.88 -12.42
C MET A 296 -16.38 -10.67 -13.48
N LEU A 297 -15.09 -10.91 -13.27
CA LEU A 297 -14.27 -11.77 -14.13
C LEU A 297 -14.79 -13.21 -14.13
N LEU A 298 -15.12 -13.76 -12.96
CA LEU A 298 -15.69 -15.11 -12.85
C LEU A 298 -17.04 -15.21 -13.57
N VAL A 299 -17.93 -14.25 -13.37
CA VAL A 299 -19.24 -14.19 -14.04
C VAL A 299 -19.07 -14.09 -15.55
N SER A 300 -18.21 -13.18 -16.01
CA SER A 300 -17.94 -13.01 -17.45
C SER A 300 -17.35 -14.26 -18.07
N ASN A 301 -16.37 -14.88 -17.41
CA ASN A 301 -15.78 -16.14 -17.87
C ASN A 301 -16.79 -17.29 -17.90
N GLY A 302 -17.58 -17.46 -16.83
CA GLY A 302 -18.64 -18.46 -16.77
C GLY A 302 -19.68 -18.27 -17.86
N ALA A 303 -20.09 -17.02 -18.12
CA ALA A 303 -21.02 -16.69 -19.19
C ALA A 303 -20.46 -17.04 -20.57
N ARG A 304 -19.17 -16.77 -20.85
CA ARG A 304 -18.54 -17.13 -22.14
C ARG A 304 -18.41 -18.64 -22.33
N LEU A 305 -18.11 -19.39 -21.28
CA LEU A 305 -18.04 -20.85 -21.32
C LEU A 305 -19.43 -21.48 -21.51
N ALA A 306 -20.42 -21.05 -20.71
CA ALA A 306 -21.78 -21.59 -20.77
C ALA A 306 -22.49 -21.27 -22.10
N SER A 307 -22.23 -20.11 -22.68
CA SER A 307 -22.76 -19.73 -24.01
C SER A 307 -21.98 -20.35 -25.18
N GLY A 308 -20.83 -20.98 -24.92
CA GLY A 308 -19.94 -21.49 -25.96
C GLY A 308 -19.27 -20.40 -26.81
N LEU A 309 -19.37 -19.12 -26.42
CA LEU A 309 -18.75 -17.99 -27.13
C LEU A 309 -17.22 -18.11 -27.14
N GLU A 310 -16.64 -18.67 -26.08
CA GLU A 310 -15.19 -18.86 -25.96
C GLU A 310 -14.60 -19.70 -27.11
N GLN A 311 -15.36 -20.67 -27.62
CA GLN A 311 -14.92 -21.56 -28.70
C GLN A 311 -15.32 -21.10 -30.11
N ARG A 312 -16.30 -20.19 -30.21
CA ARG A 312 -16.93 -19.79 -31.50
C ARG A 312 -16.43 -18.44 -32.03
N LEU A 313 -15.93 -17.57 -31.16
CA LEU A 313 -15.49 -16.23 -31.54
C LEU A 313 -14.05 -16.26 -32.07
N THR A 314 -13.77 -15.40 -33.06
CA THR A 314 -12.38 -15.09 -33.45
C THR A 314 -11.67 -14.35 -32.30
N LEU A 315 -10.34 -14.47 -32.23
CA LEU A 315 -9.52 -13.86 -31.17
C LEU A 315 -9.85 -12.36 -30.96
N GLY A 316 -9.89 -11.58 -32.05
CA GLY A 316 -10.20 -10.14 -31.98
C GLY A 316 -11.62 -9.87 -31.48
N SER A 317 -12.59 -10.72 -31.83
CA SER A 317 -13.97 -10.59 -31.33
C SER A 317 -14.06 -10.96 -29.84
N LEU A 318 -13.35 -12.00 -29.42
CA LEU A 318 -13.27 -12.42 -28.02
C LEU A 318 -12.66 -11.32 -27.14
N ILE A 319 -11.55 -10.72 -27.57
CA ILE A 319 -10.92 -9.59 -26.86
C ILE A 319 -11.91 -8.42 -26.72
N ARG A 320 -12.63 -8.06 -27.79
CA ARG A 320 -13.64 -7.00 -27.73
C ARG A 320 -14.76 -7.31 -26.74
N VAL A 321 -15.28 -8.54 -26.74
CA VAL A 321 -16.32 -8.96 -25.79
C VAL A 321 -15.80 -8.84 -24.36
N ARG A 322 -14.59 -9.33 -24.07
CA ARG A 322 -13.99 -9.25 -22.74
C ARG A 322 -13.84 -7.81 -22.25
N LEU A 323 -13.24 -6.95 -23.07
CA LEU A 323 -13.08 -5.54 -22.73
C LEU A 323 -14.44 -4.86 -22.55
N LEU A 324 -15.39 -5.06 -23.45
CA LEU A 324 -16.71 -4.42 -23.35
C LEU A 324 -17.47 -4.86 -22.09
N THR A 325 -17.42 -6.16 -21.75
CA THR A 325 -18.04 -6.66 -20.52
C THR A 325 -17.39 -6.06 -19.27
N CYS A 326 -16.07 -5.91 -19.23
CA CYS A 326 -15.39 -5.24 -18.12
C CYS A 326 -15.78 -3.77 -18.02
N PHE A 327 -15.71 -3.01 -19.12
CA PHE A 327 -16.05 -1.59 -19.12
C PHE A 327 -17.48 -1.33 -18.67
N MET A 328 -18.45 -2.03 -19.27
CA MET A 328 -19.86 -1.85 -18.95
C MET A 328 -20.21 -2.41 -17.57
N GLY A 329 -19.75 -3.63 -17.26
CA GLY A 329 -20.03 -4.26 -15.98
C GLY A 329 -19.47 -3.46 -14.80
N TYR A 330 -18.21 -3.01 -14.90
CA TYR A 330 -17.60 -2.21 -13.85
C TYR A 330 -18.31 -0.86 -13.71
N PHE A 331 -18.79 -0.24 -14.80
CA PHE A 331 -19.50 1.03 -14.74
C PHE A 331 -20.74 0.97 -13.84
N PHE A 332 -21.54 -0.09 -13.98
CA PHE A 332 -22.73 -0.29 -13.15
C PHE A 332 -22.37 -0.74 -11.73
N VAL A 333 -21.39 -1.65 -11.56
CA VAL A 333 -20.98 -2.10 -10.23
C VAL A 333 -20.45 -0.95 -9.38
N THR A 334 -19.59 -0.10 -9.94
CA THR A 334 -19.08 1.06 -9.23
C THR A 334 -20.13 2.13 -8.97
N LEU A 335 -21.20 2.18 -9.77
CA LEU A 335 -22.35 3.05 -9.49
C LEU A 335 -23.05 2.62 -8.21
N PHE A 336 -23.36 1.33 -8.06
CA PHE A 336 -23.96 0.79 -6.82
C PHE A 336 -23.04 0.98 -5.62
N TYR A 337 -21.74 0.75 -5.80
CA TYR A 337 -20.74 1.01 -4.77
C TYR A 337 -20.73 2.49 -4.32
N THR A 338 -20.78 3.41 -5.28
CA THR A 338 -20.79 4.87 -5.00
C THR A 338 -22.13 5.32 -4.39
N LEU A 339 -23.25 4.72 -4.79
CA LEU A 339 -24.56 4.93 -4.17
C LEU A 339 -24.59 4.44 -2.73
N LEU A 340 -23.93 3.33 -2.42
CA LEU A 340 -23.76 2.83 -1.05
C LEU A 340 -23.02 3.86 -0.20
N SER A 341 -21.90 4.42 -0.71
CA SER A 341 -21.18 5.50 -0.02
C SER A 341 -22.08 6.72 0.25
N ARG A 342 -22.94 7.08 -0.70
CA ARG A 342 -23.94 8.15 -0.50
C ARG A 342 -25.01 7.80 0.53
N ALA A 343 -25.45 6.55 0.60
CA ALA A 343 -26.42 6.09 1.59
C ALA A 343 -25.87 6.21 3.02
N PHE A 344 -24.57 5.99 3.20
CA PHE A 344 -23.84 6.22 4.45
C PHE A 344 -23.38 7.68 4.63
N GLN A 345 -24.07 8.62 3.97
CA GLN A 345 -23.93 10.07 4.18
C GLN A 345 -22.51 10.61 3.91
N LEU A 346 -21.75 9.99 3.01
CA LEU A 346 -20.46 10.53 2.59
C LEU A 346 -20.66 11.86 1.84
N PRO A 347 -20.03 12.97 2.28
CA PRO A 347 -20.24 14.27 1.66
C PRO A 347 -19.46 14.38 0.34
N PHE A 348 -20.19 14.55 -0.75
CA PHE A 348 -19.62 14.74 -2.09
C PHE A 348 -19.52 16.21 -2.51
N ASN A 349 -20.16 17.12 -1.76
CA ASN A 349 -20.32 18.51 -2.17
C ASN A 349 -19.16 19.44 -1.73
N ASN A 350 -18.20 18.91 -0.97
CA ASN A 350 -17.15 19.72 -0.35
C ASN A 350 -16.34 20.50 -1.39
N ARG A 351 -15.66 19.82 -2.33
CA ARG A 351 -14.76 20.49 -3.29
C ARG A 351 -15.41 20.89 -4.62
N PHE A 352 -16.27 20.03 -5.14
CA PHE A 352 -16.81 20.11 -6.51
C PHE A 352 -18.33 20.32 -6.55
N GLY A 353 -18.96 20.62 -5.41
CA GLY A 353 -20.41 20.77 -5.31
C GLY A 353 -21.14 19.53 -5.85
N GLY A 354 -22.23 19.76 -6.60
CA GLY A 354 -23.07 18.68 -7.14
C GLY A 354 -22.36 17.70 -8.09
N ALA A 355 -21.19 18.06 -8.65
CA ALA A 355 -20.43 17.17 -9.53
C ALA A 355 -19.57 16.14 -8.77
N GLY A 356 -19.35 16.30 -7.46
CA GLY A 356 -18.44 15.44 -6.70
C GLY A 356 -18.86 13.97 -6.67
N PHE A 357 -20.17 13.67 -6.68
CA PHE A 357 -20.67 12.30 -6.76
C PHE A 357 -20.27 11.63 -8.08
N LEU A 358 -20.48 12.33 -9.21
CA LEU A 358 -20.15 11.82 -10.54
C LEU A 358 -18.64 11.61 -10.67
N LEU A 359 -17.83 12.54 -10.19
CA LEU A 359 -16.36 12.43 -10.23
C LEU A 359 -15.87 11.26 -9.38
N PHE A 360 -16.40 11.08 -8.17
CA PHE A 360 -16.04 9.93 -7.33
C PHE A 360 -16.44 8.60 -7.97
N TRP A 361 -17.64 8.53 -8.56
CA TRP A 361 -18.06 7.33 -9.28
C TRP A 361 -17.13 7.02 -10.46
N MET A 362 -16.77 8.02 -11.26
CA MET A 362 -15.83 7.84 -12.38
C MET A 362 -14.43 7.45 -11.88
N LEU A 363 -13.97 7.99 -10.75
CA LEU A 363 -12.71 7.60 -10.13
C LEU A 363 -12.73 6.11 -9.74
N ASN A 364 -13.80 5.65 -9.08
CA ASN A 364 -13.95 4.22 -8.74
C ASN A 364 -14.02 3.36 -9.99
N TRP A 365 -14.72 3.81 -11.03
CA TRP A 365 -14.83 3.07 -12.29
C TRP A 365 -13.47 2.89 -12.95
N VAL A 366 -12.70 3.98 -13.09
CA VAL A 366 -11.33 3.93 -13.62
C VAL A 366 -10.42 3.10 -12.73
N GLY A 367 -10.59 3.19 -11.41
CA GLY A 367 -9.82 2.38 -10.46
C GLY A 367 -10.11 0.88 -10.56
N MET A 368 -11.39 0.51 -10.67
CA MET A 368 -11.82 -0.86 -10.87
C MET A 368 -11.36 -1.40 -12.23
N LEU A 369 -11.34 -0.56 -13.27
CA LEU A 369 -10.76 -0.90 -14.58
C LEU A 369 -9.25 -1.16 -14.48
N ALA A 370 -8.49 -0.26 -13.84
CA ALA A 370 -7.04 -0.41 -13.70
C ALA A 370 -6.68 -1.73 -12.99
N CYS A 371 -7.41 -2.07 -11.93
CA CYS A 371 -7.23 -3.32 -11.19
C CYS A 371 -7.76 -4.56 -11.94
N GLY A 372 -8.96 -4.48 -12.49
CA GLY A 372 -9.67 -5.62 -13.08
C GLY A 372 -9.12 -6.04 -14.44
N LEU A 373 -8.64 -5.09 -15.26
CA LEU A 373 -8.03 -5.41 -16.55
C LEU A 373 -6.73 -6.21 -16.40
N VAL A 374 -5.98 -6.00 -15.31
CA VAL A 374 -4.81 -6.82 -14.97
C VAL A 374 -5.23 -8.26 -14.69
N LEU A 375 -6.32 -8.48 -13.96
CA LEU A 375 -6.85 -9.82 -13.71
C LEU A 375 -7.33 -10.50 -15.01
N GLU A 376 -8.02 -9.77 -15.88
CA GLU A 376 -8.46 -10.28 -17.18
C GLU A 376 -7.28 -10.67 -18.08
N ALA A 377 -6.25 -9.82 -18.16
CA ALA A 377 -5.04 -10.10 -18.91
C ALA A 377 -4.29 -11.31 -18.35
N LEU A 378 -4.21 -11.47 -17.03
CA LEU A 378 -3.56 -12.64 -16.44
C LEU A 378 -4.35 -13.93 -16.59
N THR A 379 -5.67 -13.84 -16.76
CA THR A 379 -6.52 -15.02 -16.95
C THR A 379 -6.17 -15.77 -18.23
N THR A 380 -5.71 -15.09 -19.29
CA THR A 380 -5.23 -15.77 -20.50
C THR A 380 -3.89 -16.47 -20.30
N ILE A 381 -3.07 -16.01 -19.36
CA ILE A 381 -1.71 -16.53 -19.13
C ILE A 381 -1.76 -17.68 -18.13
N VAL A 382 -2.40 -17.47 -16.97
CA VAL A 382 -2.30 -18.38 -15.81
C VAL A 382 -3.52 -19.29 -15.69
N THR A 383 -4.54 -19.14 -16.54
CA THR A 383 -5.84 -19.84 -16.44
C THR A 383 -6.65 -19.42 -15.20
N VAL A 384 -7.99 -19.45 -15.31
CA VAL A 384 -8.93 -19.06 -14.23
C VAL A 384 -8.66 -19.77 -12.90
N ARG A 385 -8.17 -21.02 -12.93
CA ARG A 385 -7.90 -21.83 -11.73
C ARG A 385 -6.89 -21.20 -10.77
N PHE A 386 -5.90 -20.47 -11.29
CA PHE A 386 -4.81 -19.91 -10.48
C PHE A 386 -4.97 -18.41 -10.20
N ILE A 387 -5.98 -17.76 -10.79
CA ILE A 387 -6.27 -16.34 -10.53
C ILE A 387 -6.51 -16.02 -9.05
N PRO A 388 -7.17 -16.87 -8.23
CA PRO A 388 -7.32 -16.58 -6.81
C PRO A 388 -5.97 -16.41 -6.07
N LEU A 389 -4.92 -17.15 -6.45
CA LEU A 389 -3.60 -17.00 -5.85
C LEU A 389 -2.96 -15.67 -6.23
N PHE A 390 -3.07 -15.29 -7.51
CA PHE A 390 -2.61 -13.98 -7.97
C PHE A 390 -3.40 -12.84 -7.32
N LEU A 391 -4.71 -13.01 -7.12
CA LEU A 391 -5.56 -12.02 -6.47
C LEU A 391 -5.07 -11.68 -5.06
N ILE A 392 -4.63 -12.68 -4.29
CA ILE A 392 -4.03 -12.45 -2.96
C ILE A 392 -2.78 -11.56 -3.09
N PHE A 393 -1.87 -11.89 -4.01
CA PHE A 393 -0.70 -11.05 -4.29
C PHE A 393 -1.09 -9.63 -4.70
N TRP A 394 -2.07 -9.49 -5.59
CA TRP A 394 -2.49 -8.21 -6.14
C TRP A 394 -3.16 -7.33 -5.09
N ILE A 395 -4.02 -7.89 -4.22
CA ILE A 395 -4.63 -7.17 -3.09
C ILE A 395 -3.54 -6.69 -2.13
N ILE A 396 -2.67 -7.61 -1.67
CA ILE A 396 -1.70 -7.32 -0.60
C ILE A 396 -0.64 -6.32 -1.07
N SER A 397 -0.11 -6.47 -2.28
CA SER A 397 0.88 -5.55 -2.84
C SER A 397 0.32 -4.13 -3.03
N ASN A 398 -0.94 -3.99 -3.47
CA ASN A 398 -1.65 -2.71 -3.57
C ASN A 398 -1.93 -2.09 -2.19
N MET A 399 -2.38 -2.89 -1.23
CA MET A 399 -2.71 -2.42 0.13
C MET A 399 -1.47 -1.92 0.88
N SER A 400 -0.32 -2.57 0.67
CA SER A 400 0.95 -2.25 1.36
C SER A 400 1.48 -0.85 1.07
N VAL A 401 1.00 -0.21 -0.01
CA VAL A 401 1.45 1.12 -0.46
C VAL A 401 0.39 2.19 -0.38
N SER A 402 -0.86 1.85 -0.01
CA SER A 402 -1.97 2.79 0.03
C SER A 402 -2.34 3.25 1.44
N GLY A 403 -1.92 2.51 2.47
CA GLY A 403 -2.23 2.82 3.87
C GLY A 403 -1.34 3.89 4.50
N TYR A 404 -0.12 4.08 3.97
CA TYR A 404 0.88 4.98 4.53
C TYR A 404 1.52 5.86 3.43
N PRO A 405 1.93 7.11 3.73
CA PRO A 405 2.72 7.92 2.82
C PRO A 405 3.98 7.19 2.38
N LEU A 406 4.27 7.21 1.08
CA LEU A 406 5.45 6.54 0.54
C LEU A 406 6.77 7.15 1.03
N GLU A 407 6.74 8.36 1.59
CA GLU A 407 7.93 9.01 2.17
C GLU A 407 8.41 8.34 3.45
N VAL A 408 7.50 7.80 4.28
CA VAL A 408 7.85 7.16 5.55
C VAL A 408 8.20 5.68 5.41
N LEU A 409 7.78 5.07 4.30
CA LEU A 409 8.01 3.66 4.01
C LEU A 409 9.43 3.43 3.46
N PRO A 410 10.01 2.24 3.70
CA PRO A 410 11.27 1.85 3.06
C PRO A 410 11.22 2.02 1.54
N HIS A 411 12.36 2.36 0.92
CA HIS A 411 12.44 2.62 -0.53
C HIS A 411 11.86 1.50 -1.42
N LEU A 412 11.85 0.25 -0.95
CA LEU A 412 11.20 -0.86 -1.65
C LEU A 412 9.74 -0.55 -2.01
N TYR A 413 8.99 0.12 -1.12
CA TYR A 413 7.55 0.42 -1.31
C TYR A 413 7.27 1.58 -2.26
N ARG A 414 8.31 2.23 -2.82
CA ARG A 414 8.12 3.27 -3.85
C ARG A 414 7.49 2.74 -5.14
N TYR A 415 7.38 1.42 -5.32
CA TYR A 415 6.54 0.86 -6.38
C TYR A 415 5.08 1.35 -6.29
N GLY A 416 4.64 1.85 -5.13
CA GLY A 416 3.31 2.42 -4.93
C GLY A 416 2.90 3.49 -5.94
N TYR A 417 3.85 4.27 -6.47
CA TYR A 417 3.55 5.31 -7.45
C TYR A 417 2.88 4.79 -8.73
N VAL A 418 3.14 3.53 -9.13
CA VAL A 418 2.51 2.93 -10.32
C VAL A 418 1.29 2.08 -9.98
N TYR A 419 1.02 1.83 -8.71
CA TYR A 419 -0.06 0.95 -8.28
C TYR A 419 -1.41 1.68 -8.20
N PRO A 420 -2.53 1.04 -8.62
CA PRO A 420 -3.83 1.69 -8.62
C PRO A 420 -4.29 2.19 -7.25
N PHE A 421 -4.12 1.41 -6.18
CA PHE A 421 -4.70 1.77 -4.88
C PHE A 421 -4.14 3.08 -4.34
N TYR A 422 -2.83 3.30 -4.44
CA TYR A 422 -2.18 4.54 -4.01
C TYR A 422 -2.70 5.76 -4.80
N ASN A 423 -2.87 5.61 -6.11
CA ASN A 423 -3.35 6.71 -6.96
C ASN A 423 -4.84 7.01 -6.71
N ILE A 424 -5.66 5.99 -6.50
CA ILE A 424 -7.10 6.15 -6.24
C ILE A 424 -7.32 6.69 -4.83
N SER A 425 -6.61 6.22 -3.81
CA SER A 425 -6.76 6.70 -2.43
C SER A 425 -6.44 8.20 -2.34
N ARG A 426 -5.36 8.65 -2.99
CA ARG A 426 -5.00 10.08 -3.10
C ARG A 426 -6.03 10.86 -3.89
N GLY A 427 -6.53 10.31 -5.00
CA GLY A 427 -7.66 10.87 -5.73
C GLY A 427 -8.89 11.05 -4.84
N GLY A 428 -9.29 10.02 -4.10
CA GLY A 428 -10.41 10.03 -3.16
C GLY A 428 -10.25 11.09 -2.08
N ALA A 429 -9.08 11.16 -1.44
CA ALA A 429 -8.77 12.20 -0.46
C ALA A 429 -8.93 13.63 -1.04
N ASN A 430 -8.56 13.86 -2.31
CA ASN A 430 -8.82 15.14 -3.00
C ASN A 430 -10.31 15.49 -3.09
N TYR A 431 -11.18 14.50 -3.31
CA TYR A 431 -12.62 14.72 -3.47
C TYR A 431 -13.31 15.04 -2.14
N TYR A 432 -12.96 14.34 -1.06
CA TYR A 432 -13.63 14.46 0.23
C TYR A 432 -13.09 15.59 1.11
N LEU A 433 -11.78 15.83 1.06
CA LEU A 433 -11.07 16.57 2.10
C LEU A 433 -10.40 17.85 1.57
N TRP A 434 -10.80 18.34 0.39
CA TRP A 434 -10.15 19.49 -0.25
C TRP A 434 -8.63 19.34 -0.40
N TYR A 435 -8.14 18.11 -0.55
CA TYR A 435 -6.74 17.80 -0.81
C TYR A 435 -6.40 18.22 -2.26
N GLN A 436 -5.22 18.79 -2.51
CA GLN A 436 -4.84 19.34 -3.81
C GLN A 436 -3.44 18.86 -4.21
N GLU A 437 -3.39 17.80 -5.02
CA GLU A 437 -2.21 17.53 -5.84
C GLU A 437 -2.52 17.62 -7.34
N ARG A 438 -1.47 17.97 -8.10
CA ARG A 438 -1.41 17.63 -9.52
C ARG A 438 -1.55 16.12 -9.63
N MET A 439 -2.66 15.62 -10.16
CA MET A 439 -2.70 14.24 -10.66
C MET A 439 -1.47 14.06 -11.53
N TYR A 440 -0.48 13.29 -11.07
CA TYR A 440 0.55 12.78 -11.94
C TYR A 440 -0.18 11.83 -12.89
N VAL A 441 -0.66 12.34 -14.02
CA VAL A 441 -1.25 11.54 -15.11
C VAL A 441 -0.17 10.68 -15.79
N ARG A 442 1.11 10.90 -15.45
CA ARG A 442 2.26 10.22 -16.03
C ARG A 442 2.29 8.69 -15.81
N PRO A 443 1.94 8.10 -14.64
CA PRO A 443 1.88 6.64 -14.48
C PRO A 443 0.68 6.01 -15.20
N PHE A 444 -0.45 6.73 -15.31
CA PHE A 444 -1.63 6.26 -16.06
C PHE A 444 -1.34 6.11 -17.56
N ILE A 445 -0.47 6.97 -18.10
CA ILE A 445 0.04 6.86 -19.47
C ILE A 445 1.04 5.71 -19.59
N ILE A 446 1.85 5.42 -18.57
CA ILE A 446 2.80 4.29 -18.61
C ILE A 446 2.05 2.95 -18.60
N HIS A 447 0.96 2.81 -17.86
CA HIS A 447 0.16 1.58 -17.88
C HIS A 447 -0.59 1.37 -19.20
N SER A 448 -1.05 2.45 -19.85
CA SER A 448 -1.64 2.37 -21.20
C SER A 448 -0.58 2.25 -22.31
N ALA A 449 0.65 2.73 -22.10
CA ALA A 449 1.77 2.54 -23.01
C ALA A 449 2.37 1.13 -22.94
N TYR A 450 2.33 0.47 -21.77
CA TYR A 450 2.82 -0.91 -21.62
C TYR A 450 1.93 -1.93 -22.37
N ILE A 451 0.64 -1.61 -22.55
CA ILE A 451 -0.28 -2.39 -23.40
C ILE A 451 0.03 -2.19 -24.91
N ARG A 452 0.64 -1.05 -25.28
CA ARG A 452 1.08 -0.80 -26.67
C ARG A 452 2.42 -1.45 -27.02
N THR A 453 3.31 -1.68 -26.06
CA THR A 453 4.61 -2.31 -26.34
C THR A 453 4.58 -3.83 -26.35
N THR A 454 3.52 -4.46 -25.81
CA THR A 454 3.32 -5.92 -25.88
C THR A 454 2.47 -6.37 -27.08
N THR A 455 1.99 -5.44 -27.91
CA THR A 455 1.29 -5.72 -29.18
C THR A 455 2.12 -5.37 -30.42
N ALA A 456 3.41 -5.09 -30.24
CA ALA A 456 4.34 -4.75 -31.32
C ALA A 456 5.71 -5.42 -31.12
N VAL A 457 5.72 -6.75 -30.96
CA VAL A 457 6.84 -7.60 -31.36
C VAL A 457 6.24 -8.92 -31.86
N ASP A 458 6.38 -9.11 -33.18
CA ASP A 458 6.13 -10.29 -34.03
C ASP A 458 4.72 -10.90 -34.12
#